data_AF-A0A497QAR5-F1
#
_entry.id   AF-A0A497QAR5-F1
#
_cell.length_a   1.000
_cell.length_b   1.000
_cell.length_c   1.000
_cell.angle_alpha   90.00
_cell.angle_beta   90.00
_cell.angle_gamma   90.00
#
_symmetry.space_group_name_H-M   'P 1'
#
loop_
_entity.id
_entity.type
_entity.pdbx_description
1 polymer ?
#
loop_
_entity_poly.entity_id
_entity_poly.type
_entity_poly.pdbx_seq_one_letter_code
_entity_poly.pdbx_strand_id
1 'polypeptide(L)'
;MSEDKDVVVDKELEVTKENGVYSILLDSAYPLLKKFREECPGTYKHCQALASMVEGMSLDLELDVKCMKVAALYHDIGKSFNPKFFSENQLEDEDAHADLDPFVSYNIITRHVSDSIIILLNDPNFPREIIEIISQHHGDMIQQYFLNKSDEKDENKFRYKCSRPKSVKSAILMICDQIEAKSKSLIQANKFDPKEVIDGTISHLIDDGQLDNVVMRLGDLKKIKIALAKELEGTYQKRVDYDEADKETKDLVNGEGNGK
;
A
#
# COMPACT_ATOMS: atom_id res chain seq x y z
N MET A 1 4.82 -40.44 -34.62
CA MET A 1 3.98 -39.38 -34.03
C MET A 1 4.66 -38.96 -32.75
N SER A 2 5.71 -38.15 -32.91
CA SER A 2 6.33 -37.35 -31.86
C SER A 2 5.52 -36.07 -31.67
N GLU A 3 5.81 -35.40 -30.56
CA GLU A 3 5.48 -34.00 -30.24
C GLU A 3 4.17 -33.77 -29.49
N ASP A 4 4.29 -33.86 -28.16
CA ASP A 4 3.52 -33.08 -27.20
C ASP A 4 4.39 -32.79 -25.96
N LYS A 5 5.67 -32.41 -26.19
CA LYS A 5 6.66 -32.13 -25.12
C LYS A 5 7.19 -30.70 -25.11
N ASP A 6 6.92 -29.89 -26.13
CA ASP A 6 7.53 -28.57 -26.27
C ASP A 6 6.72 -27.42 -25.61
N VAL A 7 5.43 -27.64 -25.31
CA VAL A 7 4.57 -26.58 -24.71
C VAL A 7 4.82 -26.39 -23.20
N VAL A 8 5.30 -27.41 -22.50
CA VAL A 8 5.54 -27.35 -21.04
C VAL A 8 6.86 -26.64 -20.72
N VAL A 9 7.88 -26.82 -21.57
CA VAL A 9 9.23 -26.28 -21.35
C VAL A 9 9.27 -24.76 -21.53
N ASP A 10 8.50 -24.21 -22.49
CA ASP A 10 8.45 -22.76 -22.72
C ASP A 10 7.78 -21.99 -21.58
N LYS A 11 6.72 -22.54 -20.96
CA LYS A 11 6.09 -21.93 -19.78
C LYS A 11 7.02 -21.95 -18.56
N GLU A 12 7.76 -23.03 -18.33
CA GLU A 12 8.76 -23.07 -17.25
C GLU A 12 9.92 -22.10 -17.48
N LEU A 13 10.34 -21.90 -18.74
CA LEU A 13 11.39 -20.95 -19.12
C LEU A 13 10.94 -19.47 -19.01
N GLU A 14 9.68 -19.15 -19.32
CA GLU A 14 9.11 -17.81 -19.08
C GLU A 14 8.95 -17.53 -17.58
N VAL A 15 8.41 -18.48 -16.80
CA VAL A 15 8.22 -18.34 -15.35
C VAL A 15 9.57 -18.20 -14.61
N THR A 16 10.63 -18.85 -15.08
CA THR A 16 11.98 -18.70 -14.51
C THR A 16 12.64 -17.38 -14.89
N LYS A 17 12.38 -16.83 -16.09
CA LYS A 17 12.81 -15.48 -16.47
C LYS A 17 12.06 -14.39 -15.69
N GLU A 18 10.74 -14.50 -15.55
CA GLU A 18 9.92 -13.55 -14.77
C GLU A 18 10.31 -13.52 -13.29
N ASN A 19 10.60 -14.68 -12.70
CA ASN A 19 11.11 -14.76 -11.32
C ASN A 19 12.50 -14.14 -11.13
N GLY A 20 13.33 -14.13 -12.18
CA GLY A 20 14.62 -13.44 -12.20
C GLY A 20 14.45 -11.92 -12.26
N VAL A 21 13.50 -11.44 -13.07
CA VAL A 21 13.18 -10.01 -13.20
C VAL A 21 12.72 -9.42 -11.88
N TYR A 22 11.78 -10.07 -11.18
CA TYR A 22 11.31 -9.54 -9.88
C TYR A 22 12.44 -9.46 -8.85
N SER A 23 13.38 -10.41 -8.83
CA SER A 23 14.54 -10.33 -7.94
C SER A 23 15.39 -9.08 -8.20
N ILE A 24 15.58 -8.72 -9.47
CA ILE A 24 16.35 -7.52 -9.86
C ILE A 24 15.61 -6.25 -9.42
N LEU A 25 14.29 -6.20 -9.60
CA LEU A 25 13.48 -5.05 -9.20
C LEU A 25 13.40 -4.87 -7.68
N LEU A 26 13.56 -5.96 -6.90
CA LEU A 26 13.61 -5.93 -5.44
C LEU A 26 15.00 -5.59 -4.88
N ASP A 27 16.03 -5.57 -5.72
CA ASP A 27 17.38 -5.20 -5.28
C ASP A 27 17.42 -3.72 -4.90
N SER A 28 17.85 -3.42 -3.68
CA SER A 28 18.05 -2.04 -3.19
C SER A 28 19.05 -1.21 -4.02
N ALA A 29 19.90 -1.87 -4.82
CA ALA A 29 20.82 -1.25 -5.74
C ALA A 29 20.19 -0.95 -7.12
N TYR A 30 18.97 -1.41 -7.38
CA TYR A 30 18.25 -1.13 -8.62
C TYR A 30 18.11 0.39 -8.80
N PRO A 31 18.56 0.97 -9.93
CA PRO A 31 18.68 2.42 -10.07
C PRO A 31 17.38 3.19 -9.78
N LEU A 32 16.24 2.66 -10.24
CA LEU A 32 14.94 3.29 -10.02
C LEU A 32 14.55 3.27 -8.54
N LEU A 33 14.76 2.14 -7.85
CA LEU A 33 14.45 2.01 -6.43
C LEU A 33 15.33 2.91 -5.56
N LYS A 34 16.63 2.96 -5.90
CA LYS A 34 17.59 3.82 -5.23
C LYS A 34 17.16 5.29 -5.34
N LYS A 35 16.79 5.72 -6.55
CA LYS A 35 16.31 7.08 -6.80
C LYS A 35 15.02 7.37 -6.03
N PHE A 36 14.05 6.44 -6.04
CA PHE A 36 12.79 6.59 -5.31
C PHE A 36 13.03 6.80 -3.80
N ARG A 37 13.92 6.01 -3.20
CA ARG A 37 14.30 6.15 -1.79
C ARG A 37 14.95 7.50 -1.48
N GLU A 38 15.78 8.01 -2.38
CA GLU A 38 16.50 9.28 -2.20
C GLU A 38 15.58 10.49 -2.36
N GLU A 39 14.63 10.45 -3.29
CA GLU A 39 13.72 11.58 -3.61
C GLU A 39 12.44 11.61 -2.75
N CYS A 40 11.93 10.44 -2.34
CA CYS A 40 10.68 10.28 -1.58
C CYS A 40 10.87 9.32 -0.38
N PRO A 41 11.71 9.67 0.61
CA PRO A 41 12.05 8.75 1.70
C PRO A 41 10.84 8.37 2.58
N GLY A 42 9.86 9.27 2.72
CA GLY A 42 8.64 9.03 3.50
C GLY A 42 7.73 8.00 2.82
N THR A 43 7.39 8.25 1.55
CA THR A 43 6.62 7.31 0.73
C THR A 43 7.35 5.97 0.60
N TYR A 44 8.67 5.98 0.38
CA TYR A 44 9.44 4.75 0.30
C TYR A 44 9.32 3.89 1.57
N LYS A 45 9.37 4.49 2.75
CA LYS A 45 9.16 3.77 4.02
C LYS A 45 7.75 3.18 4.12
N HIS A 46 6.74 3.91 3.68
CA HIS A 46 5.37 3.39 3.57
C HIS A 46 5.32 2.17 2.64
N CYS A 47 5.87 2.27 1.42
CA CYS A 47 5.94 1.17 0.46
C CYS A 47 6.71 -0.04 1.02
N GLN A 48 7.77 0.18 1.80
CA GLN A 48 8.51 -0.90 2.46
C GLN A 48 7.66 -1.62 3.52
N ALA A 49 6.95 -0.89 4.36
CA ALA A 49 6.06 -1.47 5.37
C ALA A 49 4.95 -2.30 4.68
N LEU A 50 4.38 -1.76 3.61
CA LEU A 50 3.39 -2.44 2.79
C LEU A 50 3.98 -3.70 2.13
N ALA A 51 5.20 -3.62 1.58
CA ALA A 51 5.90 -4.75 0.98
C ALA A 51 6.13 -5.90 1.97
N SER A 52 6.45 -5.60 3.23
CA SER A 52 6.57 -6.60 4.30
C SER A 52 5.22 -7.24 4.63
N MET A 53 4.16 -6.45 4.74
CA MET A 53 2.81 -6.96 5.01
C MET A 53 2.32 -7.90 3.89
N VAL A 54 2.46 -7.49 2.62
CA VAL A 54 2.02 -8.32 1.50
C VAL A 54 2.90 -9.56 1.32
N GLU A 55 4.17 -9.54 1.75
CA GLU A 55 5.03 -10.72 1.74
C GLU A 55 4.48 -11.82 2.64
N GLY A 56 4.19 -11.51 3.91
CA GLY A 56 3.61 -12.46 4.86
C GLY A 56 2.25 -12.99 4.39
N MET A 57 1.39 -12.08 3.90
CA MET A 57 0.10 -12.48 3.33
C MET A 57 0.22 -13.38 2.10
N SER A 58 1.16 -13.07 1.20
CA SER A 58 1.32 -13.83 -0.04
C SER A 58 1.75 -15.26 0.24
N LEU A 59 2.57 -15.48 1.28
CA LEU A 59 2.94 -16.82 1.74
C LEU A 59 1.72 -17.60 2.26
N ASP A 60 0.88 -16.97 3.09
CA ASP A 60 -0.32 -17.60 3.67
C ASP A 60 -1.42 -17.87 2.62
N LEU A 61 -1.44 -17.07 1.55
CA LEU A 61 -2.44 -17.14 0.46
C LEU A 61 -1.96 -17.90 -0.77
N GLU A 62 -0.74 -18.45 -0.76
CA GLU A 62 -0.11 -19.15 -1.89
C GLU A 62 -0.04 -18.28 -3.17
N LEU A 63 0.23 -16.98 -3.00
CA LEU A 63 0.42 -16.03 -4.10
C LEU A 63 1.90 -15.87 -4.45
N ASP A 64 2.19 -15.32 -5.62
CA ASP A 64 3.55 -14.93 -6.00
C ASP A 64 4.04 -13.78 -5.12
N VAL A 65 4.86 -14.14 -4.12
CA VAL A 65 5.45 -13.23 -3.14
C VAL A 65 6.27 -12.14 -3.81
N LYS A 66 7.08 -12.47 -4.82
CA LYS A 66 7.96 -11.47 -5.44
C LYS A 66 7.15 -10.48 -6.26
N CYS A 67 6.17 -10.96 -7.01
CA CYS A 67 5.24 -10.12 -7.75
C CYS A 67 4.55 -9.12 -6.81
N MET A 68 3.98 -9.60 -5.70
CA MET A 68 3.29 -8.75 -4.72
C MET A 68 4.23 -7.74 -4.05
N LYS A 69 5.45 -8.15 -3.70
CA LYS A 69 6.46 -7.24 -3.13
C LYS A 69 6.87 -6.15 -4.11
N VAL A 70 7.09 -6.48 -5.38
CA VAL A 70 7.40 -5.46 -6.41
C VAL A 70 6.21 -4.51 -6.56
N ALA A 71 4.98 -5.03 -6.66
CA ALA A 71 3.81 -4.17 -6.75
C ALA A 71 3.70 -3.20 -5.56
N ALA A 72 3.82 -3.70 -4.33
CA ALA A 72 3.76 -2.86 -3.13
C ALA A 72 4.93 -1.85 -3.05
N LEU A 73 6.14 -2.25 -3.42
CA LEU A 73 7.31 -1.39 -3.31
C LEU A 73 7.28 -0.21 -4.28
N TYR A 74 6.62 -0.36 -5.43
CA TYR A 74 6.62 0.63 -6.51
C TYR A 74 5.27 1.29 -6.77
N HIS A 75 4.18 0.88 -6.10
CA HIS A 75 2.83 1.38 -6.43
C HIS A 75 2.72 2.92 -6.43
N ASP A 76 3.47 3.52 -5.52
CA ASP A 76 3.45 4.93 -5.20
C ASP A 76 4.63 5.74 -5.76
N ILE A 77 5.44 5.15 -6.66
CA ILE A 77 6.65 5.80 -7.19
C ILE A 77 6.35 7.11 -7.93
N GLY A 78 5.14 7.29 -8.45
CA GLY A 78 4.69 8.53 -9.08
C GLY A 78 4.70 9.73 -8.14
N LYS A 79 4.64 9.52 -6.82
CA LYS A 79 4.78 10.59 -5.83
C LYS A 79 6.13 11.31 -5.94
N SER A 80 7.16 10.66 -6.50
CA SER A 80 8.48 11.27 -6.79
C SER A 80 8.43 12.49 -7.71
N PHE A 81 7.36 12.68 -8.51
CA PHE A 81 7.23 13.89 -9.30
C PHE A 81 7.03 15.14 -8.46
N ASN A 82 6.30 15.04 -7.35
CA ASN A 82 6.08 16.17 -6.45
C ASN A 82 6.02 15.72 -4.97
N PRO A 83 7.14 15.28 -4.38
CA PRO A 83 7.18 14.66 -3.05
C PRO A 83 6.50 15.49 -1.95
N LYS A 84 6.72 16.81 -1.99
CA LYS A 84 6.24 17.78 -1.00
C LYS A 84 4.72 17.90 -0.86
N PHE A 85 3.93 17.34 -1.79
CA PHE A 85 2.46 17.33 -1.68
C PHE A 85 1.93 16.06 -0.99
N PHE A 86 2.81 15.14 -0.59
CA PHE A 86 2.40 13.93 0.10
C PHE A 86 2.85 14.03 1.55
N SER A 87 1.87 13.96 2.47
CA SER A 87 2.06 14.23 3.90
C SER A 87 3.20 13.43 4.54
N GLU A 88 3.44 12.20 4.07
CA GLU A 88 4.51 11.35 4.58
C GLU A 88 5.92 11.84 4.24
N ASN A 89 6.05 12.76 3.27
CA ASN A 89 7.31 13.40 2.89
C ASN A 89 7.41 14.86 3.35
N GLN A 90 6.38 15.41 4.00
CA GLN A 90 6.37 16.78 4.52
C GLN A 90 7.06 16.86 5.90
N LEU A 91 7.57 18.05 6.24
CA LEU A 91 7.99 18.38 7.60
C LEU A 91 6.75 18.71 8.45
N GLU A 92 6.82 18.55 9.78
CA GLU A 92 5.67 18.64 10.69
C GLU A 92 4.86 19.95 10.60
N ASP A 93 5.48 21.06 10.17
CA ASP A 93 4.84 22.38 10.06
C ASP A 93 4.52 22.82 8.61
N GLU A 94 4.68 21.94 7.62
CA GLU A 94 4.40 22.25 6.22
C GLU A 94 3.13 21.55 5.72
N ASP A 95 2.11 22.32 5.33
CA ASP A 95 0.99 21.82 4.54
C ASP A 95 1.01 22.46 3.15
N ALA A 96 1.54 21.75 2.17
CA ALA A 96 1.61 22.20 0.78
C ALA A 96 0.23 22.38 0.12
N HIS A 97 -0.86 21.91 0.76
CA HIS A 97 -2.24 22.04 0.31
C HIS A 97 -3.04 23.14 1.03
N ALA A 98 -2.44 23.83 2.01
CA ALA A 98 -3.14 24.82 2.83
C ALA A 98 -3.80 25.92 1.99
N ASP A 99 -3.03 26.51 1.06
CA ASP A 99 -3.45 27.65 0.22
C ASP A 99 -3.93 27.25 -1.18
N LEU A 100 -4.07 25.95 -1.46
CA LEU A 100 -4.51 25.46 -2.75
C LEU A 100 -6.02 25.25 -2.80
N ASP A 101 -6.59 25.55 -3.97
CA ASP A 101 -7.96 25.12 -4.29
C ASP A 101 -8.08 23.58 -4.12
N PRO A 102 -9.16 23.08 -3.47
CA PRO A 102 -9.31 21.65 -3.22
C PRO A 102 -9.25 20.79 -4.48
N PHE A 103 -9.76 21.29 -5.61
CA PHE A 103 -9.71 20.57 -6.88
C PHE A 103 -8.28 20.50 -7.43
N VAL A 104 -7.48 21.55 -7.23
CA VAL A 104 -6.05 21.52 -7.57
C VAL A 104 -5.31 20.48 -6.73
N SER A 105 -5.53 20.49 -5.42
CA SER A 105 -4.94 19.51 -4.49
C SER A 105 -5.31 18.08 -4.85
N TYR A 106 -6.59 17.83 -5.11
CA TYR A 106 -7.10 16.56 -5.59
C TYR A 106 -6.40 16.09 -6.88
N ASN A 107 -6.22 16.97 -7.88
CA ASN A 107 -5.53 16.60 -9.12
C ASN A 107 -4.06 16.26 -8.87
N ILE A 108 -3.37 16.99 -7.99
CA ILE A 108 -1.97 16.68 -7.62
C ILE A 108 -1.88 15.31 -6.96
N ILE A 109 -2.74 15.04 -5.97
CA ILE A 109 -2.76 13.78 -5.24
C ILE A 109 -3.08 12.64 -6.19
N THR A 110 -4.18 12.70 -6.93
CA THR A 110 -4.63 11.56 -7.75
C THR A 110 -3.74 11.26 -8.96
N ARG A 111 -2.98 12.25 -9.46
CA ARG A 111 -2.07 12.05 -10.60
C ARG A 111 -0.93 11.09 -10.31
N HIS A 112 -0.57 10.85 -9.05
CA HIS A 112 0.54 9.94 -8.72
C HIS A 112 0.37 8.55 -9.34
N VAL A 113 -0.87 8.04 -9.49
CA VAL A 113 -1.10 6.73 -10.12
C VAL A 113 -0.66 6.74 -11.58
N SER A 114 -1.07 7.76 -12.35
CA SER A 114 -0.64 7.90 -13.75
C SER A 114 0.85 8.16 -13.87
N ASP A 115 1.42 8.93 -12.94
CA ASP A 115 2.86 9.22 -12.90
C ASP A 115 3.65 7.93 -12.60
N SER A 116 3.16 7.05 -11.68
CA SER A 116 3.73 5.72 -11.43
C SER A 116 3.74 4.90 -12.72
N ILE A 117 2.60 4.80 -13.41
CA ILE A 117 2.50 4.03 -14.66
C ILE A 117 3.49 4.56 -15.71
N ILE A 118 3.60 5.88 -15.88
CA ILE A 118 4.55 6.48 -16.84
C ILE A 118 5.99 6.11 -16.47
N ILE A 119 6.39 6.21 -15.20
CA ILE A 119 7.74 5.85 -14.75
C ILE A 119 8.02 4.38 -15.08
N LEU A 120 7.11 3.49 -14.70
CA LEU A 120 7.31 2.05 -14.84
C LEU A 120 7.29 1.60 -16.31
N LEU A 121 6.47 2.22 -17.17
CA LEU A 121 6.45 1.91 -18.59
C LEU A 121 7.72 2.32 -19.35
N ASN A 122 8.47 3.29 -18.83
CA ASN A 122 9.75 3.71 -19.39
C ASN A 122 10.92 2.84 -18.90
N ASP A 123 10.68 1.93 -17.97
CA ASP A 123 11.66 0.96 -17.52
C ASP A 123 11.41 -0.41 -18.19
N PRO A 124 12.31 -0.88 -19.07
CA PRO A 124 12.09 -2.10 -19.85
C PRO A 124 12.05 -3.37 -19.00
N ASN A 125 12.47 -3.32 -17.74
CA ASN A 125 12.44 -4.48 -16.84
C ASN A 125 11.10 -4.66 -16.15
N PHE A 126 10.17 -3.69 -16.18
CA PHE A 126 8.88 -3.81 -15.48
C PHE A 126 7.87 -4.64 -16.28
N PRO A 127 7.41 -5.79 -15.73
CA PRO A 127 6.38 -6.58 -16.39
C PRO A 127 5.03 -5.86 -16.40
N ARG A 128 4.26 -6.08 -17.47
CA ARG A 128 2.94 -5.45 -17.63
C ARG A 128 1.97 -5.82 -16.53
N GLU A 129 2.06 -7.03 -15.99
CA GLU A 129 1.23 -7.48 -14.87
C GLU A 129 1.41 -6.60 -13.63
N ILE A 130 2.65 -6.24 -13.28
CA ILE A 130 2.94 -5.36 -12.13
C ILE A 130 2.34 -3.98 -12.34
N ILE A 131 2.53 -3.42 -13.54
CA ILE A 131 2.01 -2.09 -13.89
C ILE A 131 0.48 -2.10 -13.83
N GLU A 132 -0.17 -3.18 -14.27
CA GLU A 132 -1.62 -3.33 -14.19
C GLU A 132 -2.10 -3.38 -12.73
N ILE A 133 -1.45 -4.16 -11.87
CA ILE A 133 -1.76 -4.23 -10.42
C ILE A 133 -1.63 -2.84 -9.78
N ILE A 134 -0.52 -2.16 -10.04
CA ILE A 134 -0.25 -0.81 -9.52
C ILE A 134 -1.27 0.19 -10.06
N SER A 135 -1.69 0.10 -11.32
CA SER A 135 -2.66 1.06 -11.89
C SER A 135 -4.04 1.02 -11.22
N GLN A 136 -4.34 -0.04 -10.48
CA GLN A 136 -5.65 -0.31 -9.88
C GLN A 136 -5.70 -0.11 -8.37
N HIS A 137 -4.58 0.20 -7.70
CA HIS A 137 -4.50 0.17 -6.23
C HIS A 137 -5.43 1.15 -5.52
N HIS A 138 -5.84 2.23 -6.19
CA HIS A 138 -6.88 3.15 -5.69
C HIS A 138 -8.25 3.01 -6.36
N GLY A 139 -8.37 2.22 -7.44
CA GLY A 139 -9.61 2.11 -8.21
C GLY A 139 -10.21 3.46 -8.59
N ASP A 140 -11.51 3.64 -8.40
CA ASP A 140 -12.23 4.91 -8.57
C ASP A 140 -12.72 5.46 -7.21
N MET A 141 -11.97 5.21 -6.14
CA MET A 141 -12.31 5.69 -4.80
C MET A 141 -12.44 7.21 -4.76
N ILE A 142 -13.33 7.70 -3.90
CA ILE A 142 -13.54 9.13 -3.70
C ILE A 142 -12.50 9.74 -2.76
N GLN A 143 -11.97 10.91 -3.13
CA GLN A 143 -11.16 11.75 -2.26
C GLN A 143 -12.05 12.64 -1.39
N GLN A 144 -12.67 12.02 -0.38
CA GLN A 144 -13.69 12.66 0.47
C GLN A 144 -13.20 13.94 1.14
N TYR A 145 -11.93 13.99 1.55
CA TYR A 145 -11.34 15.17 2.19
C TYR A 145 -11.43 16.41 1.30
N PHE A 146 -11.04 16.31 0.03
CA PHE A 146 -11.06 17.45 -0.90
C PHE A 146 -12.47 17.81 -1.35
N LEU A 147 -13.36 16.83 -1.51
CA LEU A 147 -14.78 17.10 -1.75
C LEU A 147 -15.36 17.94 -0.59
N ASN A 148 -15.15 17.53 0.66
CA ASN A 148 -15.66 18.23 1.84
C ASN A 148 -15.06 19.64 2.02
N LYS A 149 -13.83 19.86 1.55
CA LYS A 149 -13.15 21.17 1.58
C LYS A 149 -13.63 22.09 0.45
N SER A 150 -14.35 21.56 -0.55
CA SER A 150 -14.85 22.30 -1.71
C SER A 150 -16.33 22.67 -1.59
N ASP A 151 -16.82 23.55 -2.46
CA ASP A 151 -18.25 23.85 -2.63
C ASP A 151 -18.97 22.84 -3.56
N GLU A 152 -18.27 21.81 -4.04
CA GLU A 152 -18.80 20.82 -4.96
C GLU A 152 -19.68 19.78 -4.25
N LYS A 153 -20.74 19.32 -4.93
CA LYS A 153 -21.64 18.28 -4.44
C LYS A 153 -21.60 17.01 -5.28
N ASP A 154 -21.07 17.09 -6.50
CA ASP A 154 -20.87 15.93 -7.36
C ASP A 154 -19.61 15.15 -6.96
N GLU A 155 -19.83 14.05 -6.25
CA GLU A 155 -18.79 13.11 -5.83
C GLU A 155 -17.89 12.64 -6.98
N ASN A 156 -18.45 12.52 -8.19
CA ASN A 156 -17.72 12.00 -9.35
C ASN A 156 -16.55 12.90 -9.76
N LYS A 157 -16.56 14.19 -9.37
CA LYS A 157 -15.45 15.11 -9.67
C LYS A 157 -14.20 14.85 -8.82
N PHE A 158 -14.36 14.17 -7.68
CA PHE A 158 -13.29 13.89 -6.73
C PHE A 158 -12.95 12.39 -6.64
N ARG A 159 -13.42 11.56 -7.58
CA ARG A 159 -13.05 10.15 -7.68
C ARG A 159 -11.79 9.95 -8.51
N TYR A 160 -10.90 9.06 -8.08
CA TYR A 160 -9.78 8.61 -8.90
C TYR A 160 -10.26 8.20 -10.30
N LYS A 161 -9.45 8.49 -11.32
CA LYS A 161 -9.72 8.14 -12.71
C LYS A 161 -9.01 6.85 -13.11
N CYS A 162 -8.96 5.88 -12.20
CA CYS A 162 -8.29 4.59 -12.41
C CYS A 162 -9.34 3.49 -12.52
N SER A 163 -8.98 2.37 -13.16
CA SER A 163 -9.86 1.21 -13.20
C SER A 163 -9.88 0.52 -11.84
N ARG A 164 -11.05 0.06 -11.41
CA ARG A 164 -11.18 -0.81 -10.24
C ARG A 164 -10.32 -2.08 -10.35
N PRO A 165 -9.90 -2.66 -9.21
CA PRO A 165 -9.26 -3.97 -9.15
C PRO A 165 -9.99 -5.03 -9.97
N LYS A 166 -9.25 -5.77 -10.79
CA LYS A 166 -9.76 -6.89 -11.60
C LYS A 166 -9.19 -8.24 -11.17
N SER A 167 -8.19 -8.23 -10.29
CA SER A 167 -7.53 -9.43 -9.79
C SER A 167 -7.43 -9.41 -8.26
N VAL A 168 -7.28 -10.59 -7.67
CA VAL A 168 -7.02 -10.76 -6.24
C VAL A 168 -5.74 -10.00 -5.81
N LYS A 169 -4.70 -10.00 -6.64
CA LYS A 169 -3.44 -9.27 -6.39
C LYS A 169 -3.68 -7.76 -6.27
N SER A 170 -4.41 -7.16 -7.22
CA SER A 170 -4.77 -5.73 -7.17
C SER A 170 -5.69 -5.39 -5.99
N ALA A 171 -6.62 -6.30 -5.65
CA ALA A 171 -7.51 -6.10 -4.50
C ALA A 171 -6.74 -6.14 -3.18
N ILE A 172 -5.80 -7.07 -3.02
CA ILE A 172 -4.93 -7.16 -1.85
C ILE A 172 -4.08 -5.90 -1.73
N LEU A 173 -3.45 -5.44 -2.82
CA LEU A 173 -2.65 -4.21 -2.79
C LEU A 173 -3.47 -3.01 -2.33
N MET A 174 -4.67 -2.82 -2.89
CA MET A 174 -5.63 -1.78 -2.46
C MET A 174 -5.99 -1.89 -0.97
N ILE A 175 -6.39 -3.09 -0.53
CA ILE A 175 -6.83 -3.31 0.85
C ILE A 175 -5.68 -3.01 1.83
N CYS A 176 -4.48 -3.51 1.53
CA CYS A 176 -3.32 -3.31 2.40
C CYS A 176 -2.91 -1.84 2.48
N ASP A 177 -2.91 -1.10 1.36
CA ASP A 177 -2.60 0.33 1.34
C ASP A 177 -3.59 1.12 2.23
N GLN A 178 -4.89 0.91 2.04
CA GLN A 178 -5.93 1.57 2.83
C GLN A 178 -5.86 1.21 4.32
N ILE A 179 -5.50 -0.04 4.64
CA ILE A 179 -5.31 -0.48 6.03
C ILE A 179 -4.05 0.14 6.64
N GLU A 180 -2.92 0.22 5.94
CA GLU A 180 -1.69 0.83 6.46
C GLU A 180 -1.94 2.29 6.83
N ALA A 181 -2.52 3.06 5.88
CA ALA A 181 -2.80 4.48 6.06
C ALA A 181 -3.75 4.71 7.26
N LYS A 182 -4.83 3.91 7.35
CA LYS A 182 -5.81 4.00 8.44
C LYS A 182 -5.21 3.57 9.78
N SER A 183 -4.44 2.49 9.80
CA SER A 183 -3.81 1.94 11.02
C SER A 183 -2.87 2.97 11.64
N LYS A 184 -2.04 3.64 10.83
CA LYS A 184 -1.11 4.68 11.30
C LYS A 184 -1.82 5.78 12.09
N SER A 185 -2.95 6.28 11.59
CA SER A 185 -3.75 7.31 12.27
C SER A 185 -4.40 6.82 13.57
N LEU A 186 -4.92 5.58 13.59
CA LEU A 186 -5.60 5.02 14.75
C LEU A 186 -4.64 4.64 15.89
N ILE A 187 -3.43 4.21 15.55
CA ILE A 187 -2.37 3.93 16.52
C ILE A 187 -1.97 5.22 17.23
N GLN A 188 -1.76 6.30 16.49
CA GLN A 188 -1.46 7.62 17.09
C GLN A 188 -2.57 8.09 18.03
N ALA A 189 -3.83 7.76 17.72
CA ALA A 189 -4.99 8.07 18.55
C ALA A 189 -5.24 7.07 19.70
N ASN A 190 -4.41 6.04 19.87
CA ASN A 190 -4.58 4.92 20.80
C ASN A 190 -5.96 4.23 20.71
N LYS A 191 -6.45 4.03 19.48
CA LYS A 191 -7.76 3.43 19.15
C LYS A 191 -7.64 2.31 18.11
N PHE A 192 -6.49 1.65 18.07
CA PHE A 192 -6.21 0.65 17.05
C PHE A 192 -6.72 -0.73 17.48
N ASP A 193 -7.71 -1.25 16.76
CA ASP A 193 -8.12 -2.66 16.79
C ASP A 193 -7.94 -3.23 15.37
N PRO A 194 -7.04 -4.21 15.16
CA PRO A 194 -6.80 -4.79 13.84
C PRO A 194 -8.06 -5.30 13.16
N LYS A 195 -8.95 -5.96 13.91
CA LYS A 195 -10.16 -6.58 13.37
C LYS A 195 -11.15 -5.53 12.91
N GLU A 196 -11.38 -4.49 13.72
CA GLU A 196 -12.28 -3.39 13.36
C GLU A 196 -11.76 -2.62 12.14
N VAL A 197 -10.44 -2.40 12.05
CA VAL A 197 -9.82 -1.76 10.90
C VAL A 197 -10.00 -2.59 9.63
N ILE A 198 -9.69 -3.89 9.68
CA ILE A 198 -9.83 -4.80 8.54
C ILE A 198 -11.30 -4.88 8.09
N ASP A 199 -12.21 -5.20 9.01
CA ASP A 199 -13.63 -5.39 8.67
C ASP A 199 -14.27 -4.10 8.18
N GLY A 200 -13.96 -2.97 8.81
CA GLY A 200 -14.47 -1.67 8.40
C GLY A 200 -13.95 -1.23 7.03
N THR A 201 -12.66 -1.41 6.75
CA THR A 201 -12.07 -1.05 5.44
C THR A 201 -12.61 -1.94 4.32
N ILE A 202 -12.67 -3.26 4.52
CA ILE A 202 -13.20 -4.16 3.49
C ILE A 202 -14.69 -3.91 3.24
N SER A 203 -15.48 -3.67 4.28
CA SER A 203 -16.91 -3.35 4.12
C SER A 203 -17.09 -2.07 3.32
N HIS A 204 -16.31 -1.02 3.63
CA HIS A 204 -16.35 0.24 2.88
C HIS A 204 -16.00 0.06 1.40
N LEU A 205 -14.98 -0.73 1.07
CA LEU A 205 -14.59 -1.01 -0.32
C LEU A 205 -15.66 -1.81 -1.07
N ILE A 206 -16.36 -2.73 -0.39
CA ILE A 206 -17.49 -3.47 -0.97
C ILE A 206 -18.67 -2.53 -1.21
N ASP A 207 -19.01 -1.69 -0.23
CA ASP A 207 -20.14 -0.75 -0.32
C ASP A 207 -19.92 0.30 -1.43
N ASP A 208 -18.67 0.73 -1.66
CA ASP A 208 -18.29 1.63 -2.78
C ASP A 208 -18.14 0.88 -4.13
N GLY A 209 -18.31 -0.44 -4.14
CA GLY A 209 -18.22 -1.29 -5.34
C GLY A 209 -16.80 -1.47 -5.88
N GLN A 210 -15.75 -1.15 -5.11
CA GLN A 210 -14.35 -1.25 -5.55
C GLN A 210 -13.95 -2.69 -5.90
N LEU A 211 -14.57 -3.68 -5.27
CA LEU A 211 -14.24 -5.09 -5.45
C LEU A 211 -15.15 -5.82 -6.45
N ASP A 212 -16.10 -5.15 -7.09
CA ASP A 212 -17.12 -5.76 -7.96
C ASP A 212 -16.54 -6.52 -9.16
N ASN A 213 -15.38 -6.08 -9.66
CA ASN A 213 -14.71 -6.68 -10.80
C ASN A 213 -13.70 -7.77 -10.40
N VAL A 214 -13.57 -8.07 -9.10
CA VAL A 214 -12.64 -9.08 -8.58
C VAL A 214 -13.35 -10.42 -8.44
N VAL A 215 -12.89 -11.42 -9.18
CA VAL A 215 -13.41 -12.78 -9.06
C VAL A 215 -12.64 -13.53 -7.96
N MET A 216 -13.30 -13.78 -6.83
CA MET A 216 -12.79 -14.60 -5.73
C MET A 216 -13.92 -15.26 -4.95
N ARG A 217 -13.64 -16.35 -4.24
CA ARG A 217 -14.63 -17.00 -3.37
C ARG A 217 -14.72 -16.23 -2.04
N LEU A 218 -15.87 -16.29 -1.38
CA LEU A 218 -16.02 -15.76 -0.02
C LEU A 218 -15.00 -16.36 0.96
N GLY A 219 -14.62 -17.63 0.75
CA GLY A 219 -13.57 -18.29 1.51
C GLY A 219 -12.18 -17.66 1.31
N ASP A 220 -11.89 -17.12 0.12
CA ASP A 220 -10.62 -16.46 -0.18
C ASP A 220 -10.56 -15.11 0.54
N LEU A 221 -11.66 -14.33 0.53
CA LEU A 221 -11.76 -13.10 1.31
C LEU A 221 -11.58 -13.35 2.82
N LYS A 222 -12.13 -14.45 3.34
CA LYS A 222 -11.90 -14.84 4.74
C LYS A 222 -10.43 -15.14 5.02
N LYS A 223 -9.74 -15.84 4.11
CA LYS A 223 -8.29 -16.09 4.24
C LYS A 223 -7.49 -14.78 4.21
N ILE A 224 -7.84 -13.85 3.32
CA ILE A 224 -7.22 -12.52 3.24
C ILE A 224 -7.36 -11.78 4.58
N LYS A 225 -8.56 -11.77 5.17
CA LYS A 225 -8.78 -11.16 6.50
C LYS A 225 -7.93 -11.78 7.59
N ILE A 226 -7.81 -13.12 7.61
CA ILE A 226 -7.01 -13.84 8.61
C ILE A 226 -5.52 -13.53 8.44
N ALA A 227 -5.01 -13.55 7.21
CA ALA A 227 -3.62 -13.22 6.91
C ALA A 227 -3.29 -11.77 7.30
N LEU A 228 -4.16 -10.81 6.95
CA LEU A 228 -4.04 -9.41 7.36
C LEU A 228 -3.98 -9.24 8.88
N ALA A 229 -4.88 -9.90 9.62
CA ALA A 229 -4.93 -9.78 11.07
C ALA A 229 -3.61 -10.22 11.71
N LYS A 230 -3.07 -11.36 11.26
CA LYS A 230 -1.76 -11.87 11.71
C LYS A 230 -0.61 -10.89 11.43
N GLU A 231 -0.58 -10.28 10.25
CA GLU A 231 0.47 -9.30 9.92
C GLU A 231 0.36 -8.00 10.74
N LEU A 232 -0.87 -7.50 10.95
CA LEU A 232 -1.10 -6.31 11.78
C LEU A 232 -0.77 -6.55 13.25
N GLU A 233 -1.17 -7.70 13.80
CA GLU A 233 -0.83 -8.10 15.17
C GLU A 233 0.69 -8.18 15.36
N GLY A 234 1.41 -8.86 14.45
CA GLY A 234 2.86 -8.97 14.50
C GLY A 234 3.59 -7.62 14.39
N THR A 235 3.04 -6.69 13.60
CA THR A 235 3.65 -5.37 13.37
C THR A 235 3.40 -4.40 14.52
N TYR A 236 2.19 -4.40 15.10
CA TYR A 236 1.74 -3.34 16.01
C TYR A 236 1.60 -3.77 17.47
N GLN A 237 1.32 -5.04 17.80
CA GLN A 237 1.24 -5.45 19.21
C GLN A 237 2.61 -5.40 19.90
N LYS A 238 3.70 -5.72 19.19
CA LYS A 238 5.06 -5.59 19.73
C LYS A 238 5.45 -4.16 20.10
N ARG A 239 4.78 -3.11 19.60
CA ARG A 239 5.13 -1.72 19.92
C ARG A 239 4.45 -1.21 21.18
N VAL A 240 3.22 -1.66 21.45
CA VAL A 240 2.46 -1.28 22.64
C VAL A 240 3.14 -1.77 23.92
N ASP A 241 3.68 -3.00 23.91
CA ASP A 241 4.39 -3.56 25.07
C ASP A 241 5.66 -2.79 25.47
N TYR A 242 6.40 -2.20 24.51
CA TYR A 242 7.62 -1.44 24.82
C TYR A 242 7.31 -0.03 25.37
N ASP A 243 6.27 0.65 24.87
CA ASP A 243 5.91 1.98 25.33
C ASP A 243 5.24 1.98 26.72
N GLU A 244 4.60 0.87 27.13
CA GLU A 244 4.09 0.70 28.50
C GLU A 244 5.22 0.38 29.49
N ALA A 245 6.18 -0.47 29.12
CA ALA A 245 7.34 -0.78 29.96
C ALA A 245 8.28 0.43 30.23
N ASP A 246 8.42 1.33 29.25
CA ASP A 246 9.20 2.58 29.40
C ASP A 246 8.50 3.64 30.26
N LYS A 247 7.17 3.57 30.40
CA LYS A 247 6.41 4.41 31.35
C LYS A 247 6.53 3.87 32.78
N GLU A 248 6.40 2.56 32.97
CA GLU A 248 6.55 1.94 34.30
C GLU A 248 7.97 2.11 34.86
N THR A 249 9.01 2.03 34.02
CA THR A 249 10.40 2.24 34.47
C THR A 249 10.70 3.69 34.85
N LYS A 250 10.04 4.69 34.23
CA LYS A 250 10.18 6.11 34.62
C LYS A 250 9.42 6.45 35.90
N ASP A 251 8.30 5.79 36.15
CA ASP A 251 7.54 6.00 37.39
C ASP A 251 8.20 5.33 38.60
N LEU A 252 8.94 4.23 38.41
CA LEU A 252 9.71 3.57 39.46
C LEU A 252 10.97 4.37 39.87
N VAL A 253 11.64 5.06 38.93
CA VAL A 253 12.85 5.85 39.23
C VAL A 253 12.52 7.19 39.91
N ASN A 254 11.30 7.72 39.73
CA ASN A 254 10.87 8.96 40.37
C ASN A 254 10.18 8.75 41.75
N GLY A 255 10.00 7.50 42.19
CA GLY A 255 9.30 7.14 43.43
C GLY A 255 10.19 6.97 44.68
N GLU A 256 11.52 6.83 44.55
CA GLU A 256 12.42 6.53 45.68
C GLU A 256 13.13 7.76 46.30
N GLY A 257 12.44 8.90 46.32
CA GLY A 257 13.04 10.18 46.72
C GLY A 257 12.24 10.99 47.74
N ASN A 258 11.69 10.39 48.81
CA ASN A 258 11.46 11.10 50.09
C ASN A 258 10.91 10.16 51.18
N GLY A 259 11.76 9.83 52.16
CA GLY A 259 11.34 8.98 53.27
C GLY A 259 12.32 8.93 54.44
N LYS A 260 12.43 10.05 55.16
CA LYS A 260 13.00 10.27 56.51
C LYS A 260 14.51 10.39 56.68
#